data_AF-A0A2V2ESZ3-F1
#
_entry.id   AF-A0A2V2ESZ3-F1
#
_cell.length_a   1.000
_cell.length_b   1.000
_cell.length_c   1.000
_cell.angle_alpha   90.00
_cell.angle_beta   90.00
_cell.angle_gamma   90.00
#
_symmetry.space_group_name_H-M   'P 1'
#
loop_
_entity.id
_entity.type
_entity.pdbx_description
1 polymer ?
#
loop_
_entity_poly.entity_id
_entity_poly.type
_entity_poly.pdbx_seq_one_letter_code
_entity_poly.pdbx_strand_id
1 'polypeptide(L)'
;MTVSLISVMFAAVISQNIVLSQYQGICPFLGVSKKLSNAAGMGFAVIFVMAISSVFCWLLYNYVLLPLGLDYLYTMAFILVIASLV
;
A
#
# COMPACT_ATOMS: atom_id res chain seq x y z
N MET A 1 16.61 -15.91 18.98
CA MET A 1 15.44 -15.44 18.20
C MET A 1 14.83 -16.64 17.48
N THR A 2 14.21 -17.56 18.22
CA THR A 2 13.53 -18.75 17.71
C THR A 2 12.05 -18.42 17.60
N VAL A 3 11.66 -17.74 16.53
CA VAL A 3 10.25 -17.44 16.29
C VAL A 3 9.61 -18.68 15.67
N SER A 4 8.77 -19.38 16.45
CA SER A 4 7.98 -20.51 15.94
C SER A 4 7.08 -20.02 14.82
N LEU A 5 7.10 -20.70 13.66
CA LEU A 5 6.31 -20.34 12.47
C LEU A 5 4.83 -20.06 12.81
N ILE A 6 4.29 -20.81 13.77
CA ILE A 6 2.93 -20.69 14.29
C ILE A 6 2.64 -19.33 14.93
N SER A 7 3.57 -18.72 15.68
CA SER A 7 3.34 -17.42 16.32
C SER A 7 3.37 -16.27 15.31
N VAL A 8 4.19 -16.36 14.26
CA VAL A 8 4.19 -15.39 13.14
C VAL A 8 2.87 -15.45 12.39
N MET A 9 2.38 -16.66 12.10
CA MET A 9 1.09 -16.84 11.41
C MET A 9 -0.08 -16.27 12.23
N PHE A 10 -0.11 -16.52 13.54
CA PHE A 10 -1.15 -15.94 14.41
C PHE A 10 -1.05 -14.42 14.53
N ALA A 11 0.16 -13.88 14.68
CA ALA A 11 0.38 -12.43 14.74
C ALA A 11 -0.02 -11.74 13.41
N ALA A 12 0.28 -12.37 12.27
CA ALA A 12 -0.08 -11.87 10.95
C ALA A 12 -1.60 -11.86 10.71
N VAL A 13 -2.32 -12.91 11.13
CA VAL A 13 -3.77 -13.05 10.88
C VAL A 13 -4.62 -12.14 11.78
N ILE A 14 -4.20 -11.89 13.01
CA ILE A 14 -5.03 -11.17 14.00
C ILE A 14 -4.53 -9.74 14.24
N SER A 15 -3.22 -9.53 14.42
CA SER A 15 -2.68 -8.23 14.83
C SER A 15 -2.25 -7.36 13.64
N GLN A 16 -1.71 -7.97 12.58
CA GLN A 16 -1.17 -7.25 11.41
C GLN A 16 -2.04 -7.36 10.15
N ASN A 17 -3.24 -7.90 10.27
CA ASN A 17 -4.11 -8.12 9.13
C ASN A 17 -4.66 -6.79 8.58
N ILE A 18 -4.37 -6.51 7.31
CA ILE A 18 -4.76 -5.29 6.59
C ILE A 18 -6.27 -5.03 6.70
N VAL A 19 -7.08 -6.09 6.75
CA VAL A 19 -8.56 -6.00 6.79
C VAL A 19 -9.11 -5.77 8.20
N LEU A 20 -8.49 -6.36 9.23
CA LEU A 20 -9.02 -6.30 10.61
C LEU A 20 -8.40 -5.19 11.48
N SER A 21 -7.15 -4.78 11.26
CA SER A 21 -6.43 -3.90 12.20
C SER A 21 -5.92 -2.60 11.57
N GLN A 22 -5.52 -2.61 10.29
CA GLN A 22 -4.84 -1.45 9.71
C GLN A 22 -5.77 -0.46 8.98
N TYR A 23 -7.02 -0.83 8.68
CA TYR A 23 -8.02 -0.01 7.95
C TYR A 23 -7.45 0.75 6.72
N GLN A 24 -6.36 0.28 6.12
CA GLN A 24 -5.74 0.92 4.97
C GLN A 24 -6.60 0.63 3.74
N GLY A 25 -7.10 1.69 3.08
CA GLY A 25 -7.92 1.55 1.89
C GLY A 25 -9.40 1.25 2.14
N ILE A 26 -9.99 1.70 3.26
CA ILE A 26 -11.45 1.64 3.46
C ILE A 26 -12.25 2.56 2.52
N CYS A 27 -11.61 3.59 1.97
CA CYS A 27 -12.24 4.58 1.09
C CYS A 27 -12.89 3.95 -0.17
N PRO A 28 -12.23 3.06 -0.94
CA PRO A 28 -12.90 2.32 -2.00
C PRO A 28 -13.97 1.36 -1.46
N PHE A 29 -13.71 0.68 -0.34
CA PHE A 29 -14.66 -0.27 0.24
C PHE A 29 -16.03 0.38 0.53
N LEU A 30 -16.04 1.54 1.19
CA LEU A 30 -17.26 2.31 1.48
C LEU A 30 -18.02 2.74 0.20
N GLY A 31 -17.31 3.03 -0.89
CA GLY A 31 -17.90 3.50 -2.16
C GLY A 31 -18.49 2.40 -3.05
N VAL A 32 -17.89 1.21 -3.09
CA VAL A 32 -18.30 0.12 -4.02
C VAL A 32 -18.96 -1.10 -3.36
N SER A 33 -19.22 -1.06 -2.04
CA SER A 33 -19.84 -2.17 -1.29
C SER A 33 -21.19 -2.68 -1.80
N LYS A 34 -21.95 -1.87 -2.56
CA LYS A 34 -23.32 -2.23 -2.98
C LYS A 34 -23.38 -3.16 -4.20
N LYS A 35 -22.34 -3.20 -5.04
CA LYS A 35 -22.37 -3.98 -6.31
C LYS A 35 -21.04 -4.66 -6.56
N LEU A 36 -21.07 -5.99 -6.66
CA LEU A 36 -19.87 -6.82 -6.91
C LEU A 36 -19.18 -6.46 -8.24
N SER A 37 -19.95 -6.11 -9.27
CA SER A 37 -19.42 -5.69 -10.57
C SER A 37 -18.54 -4.43 -10.47
N ASN A 38 -18.92 -3.48 -9.61
CA ASN A 38 -18.17 -2.24 -9.41
C ASN A 38 -16.95 -2.48 -8.50
N ALA A 39 -17.08 -3.37 -7.51
CA ALA A 39 -15.98 -3.75 -6.63
C ALA A 39 -14.83 -4.43 -7.38
N ALA A 40 -15.15 -5.33 -8.32
CA ALA A 40 -14.15 -6.01 -9.14
C ALA A 40 -13.36 -5.02 -10.03
N GLY A 41 -14.05 -4.08 -10.68
CA GLY A 41 -13.40 -3.04 -11.49
C GLY A 41 -12.51 -2.11 -10.66
N MET A 42 -12.97 -1.70 -9.48
CA MET A 42 -12.19 -0.85 -8.58
C MET A 42 -10.96 -1.57 -8.02
N GLY A 43 -11.08 -2.85 -7.67
CA GLY A 43 -9.94 -3.66 -7.23
C GLY A 43 -8.86 -3.79 -8.30
N PHE A 44 -9.25 -4.04 -9.55
CA PHE A 44 -8.31 -4.16 -10.66
C PHE A 44 -7.57 -2.85 -10.94
N ALA A 45 -8.28 -1.72 -10.88
CA ALA A 45 -7.69 -0.39 -11.01
C ALA A 45 -6.64 -0.12 -9.92
N VAL A 46 -6.95 -0.43 -8.65
CA VAL A 46 -6.01 -0.22 -7.54
C VAL A 46 -4.77 -1.12 -7.67
N ILE A 47 -4.93 -2.39 -8.03
CA ILE A 47 -3.79 -3.31 -8.24
C ILE A 47 -2.86 -2.77 -9.32
N PHE A 48 -3.42 -2.26 -10.42
CA PHE A 48 -2.67 -1.70 -11.53
C PHE A 48 -1.88 -0.44 -11.12
N VAL A 49 -2.54 0.52 -10.46
CA VAL A 49 -1.91 1.75 -9.96
C VAL A 49 -0.80 1.43 -8.96
N MET A 50 -1.04 0.50 -8.02
CA MET A 50 -0.06 0.11 -7.01
C MET A 50 1.18 -0.57 -7.60
N ALA A 51 1.00 -1.39 -8.63
CA ALA A 51 2.13 -2.05 -9.30
C ALA A 51 3.06 -1.04 -9.97
N ILE A 52 2.48 -0.06 -10.68
CA ILE A 52 3.24 0.97 -11.39
C ILE A 52 3.86 1.96 -10.41
N SER A 53 3.09 2.44 -9.41
CA SER A 53 3.57 3.41 -8.44
C SER A 53 4.75 2.87 -7.62
N SER A 54 4.77 1.57 -7.30
CA SER A 54 5.89 0.94 -6.59
C SER A 54 7.23 1.08 -7.33
N VAL A 55 7.22 0.92 -8.66
CA VAL A 55 8.42 1.07 -9.50
C VAL A 55 8.92 2.53 -9.47
N PHE A 56 8.00 3.49 -9.60
CA PHE A 56 8.35 4.92 -9.56
C PHE A 56 8.82 5.37 -8.17
N CYS A 57 8.18 4.91 -7.10
CA CYS A 57 8.60 5.19 -5.72
C CYS A 57 10.00 4.64 -5.45
N TRP A 58 10.33 3.43 -5.93
CA TRP A 58 11.67 2.87 -5.79
C TRP A 58 12.73 3.69 -6.54
N LEU A 59 12.41 4.13 -7.76
CA LEU A 59 13.30 4.97 -8.54
C LEU A 59 13.53 6.33 -7.85
N LEU A 60 12.47 6.96 -7.38
CA LEU A 60 12.53 8.25 -6.69
C LEU A 60 13.32 8.15 -5.38
N TYR A 61 13.12 7.08 -4.62
CA TYR A 61 13.85 6.86 -3.36
C TYR A 61 15.36 6.71 -3.60
N ASN A 62 15.76 5.84 -4.53
CA ASN A 62 17.17 5.54 -4.76
C ASN A 62 17.93 6.65 -5.51
N TYR A 63 17.29 7.30 -6.49
CA TYR A 63 17.98 8.26 -7.36
C TYR A 63 17.80 9.72 -6.95
N VAL A 64 16.80 10.05 -6.13
CA VAL A 64 16.57 11.43 -5.70
C VAL A 64 16.75 11.56 -4.20
N LEU A 65 16.06 10.73 -3.42
CA LEU A 65 15.98 10.92 -1.97
C LEU A 65 17.26 10.53 -1.22
N LEU A 66 17.85 9.40 -1.58
CA LEU A 66 19.13 8.93 -1.04
C LEU A 66 20.32 9.87 -1.34
N PRO A 67 20.58 10.30 -2.60
CA PRO A 67 21.73 11.14 -2.88
C PRO A 67 21.60 12.57 -2.34
N LEU A 68 20.37 13.08 -2.18
CA LEU A 68 20.15 14.40 -1.56
C LEU A 68 20.09 14.34 -0.03
N GLY A 69 20.16 13.16 0.58
CA GLY A 69 20.07 13.00 2.04
C GLY A 69 18.73 13.49 2.62
N LEU A 70 17.65 13.34 1.83
CA LEU A 70 16.30 13.83 2.13
C LEU A 70 15.34 12.69 2.54
N ASP A 71 15.87 11.67 3.21
CA ASP A 71 15.14 10.45 3.59
C ASP A 71 13.90 10.73 4.45
N TYR A 72 13.92 11.81 5.23
CA TYR A 72 12.80 12.26 6.07
C TYR A 72 11.56 12.70 5.27
N LEU A 73 11.69 13.00 3.96
CA LEU A 73 10.57 13.37 3.10
C LEU A 73 9.93 12.19 2.35
N TYR A 74 10.35 10.95 2.62
CA TYR A 74 9.91 9.78 1.82
C TYR A 74 8.38 9.63 1.76
N THR A 75 7.69 9.82 2.89
CA THR A 75 6.23 9.66 2.97
C THR A 75 5.51 10.68 2.09
N MET A 76 5.94 11.94 2.11
CA MET A 76 5.34 13.02 1.32
C MET A 76 5.58 12.79 -0.18
N ALA A 77 6.80 12.39 -0.54
CA ALA A 77 7.17 12.14 -1.92
C ALA A 77 6.40 10.95 -2.52
N PHE A 78 6.23 9.86 -1.77
CA PHE A 78 5.46 8.70 -2.23
C PHE A 78 3.97 9.01 -2.41
N ILE A 79 3.36 9.79 -1.50
CA ILE A 79 1.97 10.23 -1.66
C ILE A 79 1.80 11.07 -2.93
N LEU A 80 2.74 11.99 -3.21
CA LEU A 80 2.70 12.81 -4.43
C LEU A 80 2.81 11.99 -5.72
N VAL A 81 3.67 10.97 -5.73
CA VAL A 81 3.82 10.06 -6.88
C VAL A 81 2.55 9.23 -7.10
N ILE A 82 1.94 8.71 -6.04
CA ILE A 82 0.70 7.94 -6.16
C ILE A 82 -0.46 8.84 -6.61
N ALA A 83 -0.53 10.07 -6.09
CA ALA A 83 -1.59 11.02 -6.40
C ALA A 83 -1.52 11.59 -7.83
N SER A 84 -0.34 11.69 -8.43
CA SER A 84 -0.19 12.16 -9.83
C SER A 84 -0.45 11.07 -10.87
N LEU A 85 -0.41 9.80 -10.45
CA LEU A 85 -0.62 8.63 -11.31
C LEU A 85 -2.10 8.23 -11.45
N VAL A 86 -2.95 8.66 -10.51
CA VAL A 86 -4.41 8.43 -10.48
C VAL A 86 -5.15 9.59 -11.12
#